data_AF-A0A925VAJ4-F1
#
_entry.id   AF-A0A925VAJ4-F1
#
_cell.length_a   1.000
_cell.length_b   1.000
_cell.length_c   1.000
_cell.angle_alpha   90.00
_cell.angle_beta   90.00
_cell.angle_gamma   90.00
#
_symmetry.space_group_name_H-M   'P 1'
#
loop_
_entity.id
_entity.type
_entity.pdbx_description
1 polymer ?
#
loop_
_entity_poly.entity_id
_entity_poly.type
_entity_poly.pdbx_seq_one_letter_code
_entity_poly.pdbx_strand_id
1 'polypeptide(L)'
;MAETEQPSVGNVLGFSLQLREHRALLALERRTLAPGVHLLDYEASVPGVEFPLAGPLSAGRFRHRRCRVQRVTLELERHALQAWLVARLRGRSIAGLRVEWVELEPSARADARDEPMPWIMLSGRTRGGALGWFGCSLALRGDGRSIVVLPGRLWWQGGEPIAAHALWLGLARALDPRRRSDALEIRLDPAMEALRVPFVQAGWKIPALEQLVLRTLAIDGQRVRAQWDAGELALAVALGSTIDHDPVVEAARRVRATGHDQAIDELSAALAGA
;
A
#
# COMPACT_ATOMS: atom_id res chain seq x y z
N MET A 1 -8.53 9.09 33.29
CA MET A 1 -7.06 8.93 33.40
C MET A 1 -6.71 7.58 32.80
N ALA A 2 -6.05 7.55 31.64
CA ALA A 2 -5.56 6.30 31.07
C ALA A 2 -4.19 6.02 31.72
N GLU A 3 -4.13 5.02 32.60
CA GLU A 3 -2.86 4.47 33.08
C GLU A 3 -2.15 3.82 31.88
N THR A 4 -0.99 4.37 31.54
CA THR A 4 -0.08 3.76 30.57
C THR A 4 0.57 2.55 31.24
N GLU A 5 -0.08 1.39 31.17
CA GLU A 5 0.53 0.12 31.60
C GLU A 5 1.84 -0.09 30.84
N GLN A 6 2.95 -0.20 31.59
CA GLN A 6 4.19 -0.71 31.02
C GLN A 6 3.95 -2.12 30.47
N PRO A 7 4.51 -2.46 29.29
CA PRO A 7 4.28 -3.77 28.69
C PRO A 7 4.77 -4.88 29.64
N SER A 8 3.83 -5.66 30.16
CA SER A 8 4.11 -6.84 30.97
C SER A 8 5.03 -7.81 30.22
N VAL A 9 5.92 -8.52 30.92
CA VAL A 9 6.78 -9.57 30.36
C VAL A 9 5.94 -10.56 29.54
N GLY A 10 6.14 -10.59 28.22
CA GLY A 10 5.38 -11.43 27.28
C GLY A 10 4.30 -10.72 26.43
N ASN A 11 4.04 -9.43 26.66
CA ASN A 11 3.14 -8.60 25.85
C ASN A 11 3.92 -7.54 25.06
N VAL A 12 4.80 -8.00 24.16
CA VAL A 12 5.76 -7.13 23.44
C VAL A 12 5.05 -6.08 22.58
N LEU A 13 3.87 -6.40 22.05
CA LEU A 13 3.06 -5.45 21.29
C LEU A 13 2.24 -4.51 22.18
N GLY A 14 2.04 -4.86 23.46
CA GLY A 14 1.26 -4.05 24.40
C GLY A 14 -0.23 -4.09 24.11
N PHE A 15 -0.79 -5.27 23.83
CA PHE A 15 -2.23 -5.47 23.72
C PHE A 15 -2.92 -5.23 25.07
N SER A 16 -4.04 -4.53 25.05
CA SER A 16 -4.99 -4.51 26.16
C SER A 16 -6.05 -5.60 25.96
N LEU A 17 -6.52 -6.18 27.06
CA LEU A 17 -7.67 -7.08 27.05
C LEU A 17 -8.89 -6.30 27.51
N GLN A 18 -9.87 -6.17 26.62
CA GLN A 18 -11.12 -5.48 26.88
C GLN A 18 -12.28 -6.45 26.88
N LEU A 19 -13.29 -6.15 27.69
CA LEU A 19 -14.51 -6.94 27.80
C LEU A 19 -15.69 -6.11 27.32
N ARG A 20 -16.33 -6.56 26.26
CA ARG A 20 -17.50 -5.89 25.67
C ARG A 20 -18.50 -6.92 25.21
N GLU A 21 -19.78 -6.75 25.57
CA GLU A 21 -20.88 -7.61 25.12
C GLU A 21 -20.60 -9.11 25.34
N HIS A 22 -20.12 -9.49 26.53
CA HIS A 22 -19.74 -10.87 26.89
C HIS A 22 -18.60 -11.49 26.05
N ARG A 23 -17.87 -10.69 25.27
CA ARG A 23 -16.72 -11.14 24.48
C ARG A 23 -15.42 -10.58 25.03
N ALA A 24 -14.38 -11.39 24.94
CA ALA A 24 -13.01 -10.94 25.14
C ALA A 24 -12.44 -10.35 23.84
N LEU A 25 -11.97 -9.11 23.91
CA LEU A 25 -11.37 -8.37 22.81
C LEU A 25 -9.91 -8.04 23.13
N LEU A 26 -9.05 -8.22 22.15
CA LEU A 26 -7.70 -7.70 22.16
C LEU A 26 -7.69 -6.38 21.41
N ALA A 27 -7.29 -5.32 22.09
CA ALA A 27 -7.18 -3.99 21.50
C ALA A 27 -5.73 -3.51 21.50
N LEU A 28 -5.35 -2.82 20.43
CA LEU A 28 -4.03 -2.25 20.28
C LEU A 28 -4.14 -0.90 19.56
N GLU A 29 -3.69 0.15 20.24
CA GLU A 29 -3.77 1.51 19.72
C GLU A 29 -2.38 2.09 19.51
N ARG A 30 -2.24 2.90 18.46
CA ARG A 30 -1.08 3.76 18.19
C ARG A 30 0.26 3.04 18.34
N ARG A 31 0.52 2.08 17.46
CA ARG A 31 1.80 1.37 17.36
C ARG A 31 2.49 1.63 16.04
N THR A 32 3.80 1.76 16.09
CA THR A 32 4.63 1.72 14.89
C THR A 32 5.01 0.27 14.62
N LEU A 33 4.59 -0.26 13.47
CA LEU A 33 4.83 -1.63 13.04
C LEU A 33 6.18 -1.78 12.32
N ALA A 34 6.54 -0.75 11.56
CA ALA A 34 7.80 -0.58 10.84
C ALA A 34 8.01 0.93 10.61
N PRO A 35 9.22 1.39 10.20
CA PRO A 35 9.43 2.79 9.85
C PRO A 35 8.40 3.29 8.84
N GLY A 36 7.64 4.33 9.22
CA GLY A 36 6.55 4.92 8.42
C GLY A 36 5.30 4.05 8.23
N VAL A 37 5.14 2.97 9.00
CA VAL A 37 3.92 2.13 9.01
C VAL A 37 3.34 2.11 10.42
N HIS A 38 2.17 2.71 10.58
CA HIS A 38 1.50 2.92 11.85
C HIS A 38 0.18 2.17 11.90
N LEU A 39 0.00 1.41 12.98
CA LEU A 39 -1.27 0.87 13.42
C LEU A 39 -1.92 1.90 14.33
N LEU A 40 -2.98 2.55 13.86
CA LEU A 40 -3.68 3.56 14.64
C LEU A 40 -4.66 2.92 15.61
N ASP A 41 -5.37 1.90 15.14
CA ASP A 41 -6.37 1.16 15.88
C ASP A 41 -6.41 -0.30 15.41
N TYR A 42 -6.65 -1.21 16.33
CA TYR A 42 -6.78 -2.65 16.11
C TYR A 42 -7.67 -3.22 17.18
N GLU A 43 -8.66 -4.00 16.76
CA GLU A 43 -9.52 -4.75 17.65
C GLU A 43 -9.72 -6.16 17.09
N ALA A 44 -9.55 -7.17 17.93
CA ALA A 44 -9.82 -8.56 17.56
C ALA A 44 -10.55 -9.32 18.66
N SER A 45 -11.56 -10.09 18.29
CA SER A 45 -12.24 -10.98 19.23
C SER A 45 -11.43 -12.27 19.44
N VAL A 46 -11.41 -12.75 20.68
CA VAL A 46 -10.80 -14.03 21.05
C VAL A 46 -11.88 -15.12 21.01
N PRO A 47 -11.82 -16.08 20.07
CA PRO A 47 -12.83 -17.12 19.96
C PRO A 47 -12.87 -18.05 21.18
N GLY A 48 -14.08 -18.49 21.55
CA GLY A 48 -14.31 -19.50 22.60
C GLY A 48 -13.92 -19.03 24.00
N VAL A 49 -14.10 -17.73 24.26
CA VAL A 49 -13.86 -17.11 25.57
C VAL A 49 -15.16 -16.46 25.98
N GLU A 50 -15.89 -17.14 26.86
CA GLU A 50 -17.16 -16.69 27.45
C GLU A 50 -16.96 -16.40 28.94
N PHE A 51 -17.71 -15.44 29.46
CA PHE A 51 -17.60 -15.00 30.85
C PHE A 51 -18.49 -15.82 31.79
N PRO A 52 -18.08 -16.01 33.07
CA PRO A 52 -16.88 -15.48 33.72
C PRO A 52 -15.61 -16.31 33.45
N LEU A 53 -14.45 -15.64 33.40
CA LEU A 53 -13.16 -16.28 33.18
C LEU A 53 -12.44 -16.54 34.52
N ALA A 54 -11.76 -17.69 34.62
CA ALA A 54 -11.03 -18.08 35.83
C ALA A 54 -9.58 -17.54 35.84
N GLY A 55 -9.23 -16.82 36.92
CA GLY A 55 -7.87 -16.36 37.24
C GLY A 55 -7.45 -15.04 36.56
N PRO A 56 -6.24 -14.54 36.85
CA PRO A 56 -5.74 -13.29 36.27
C PRO A 56 -5.60 -13.41 34.76
N LEU A 57 -6.19 -12.46 34.05
CA LEU A 57 -6.19 -12.40 32.60
C LEU A 57 -5.21 -11.34 32.11
N SER A 58 -4.22 -11.78 31.36
CA SER A 58 -3.39 -10.89 30.55
C SER A 58 -3.62 -11.19 29.08
N ALA A 59 -3.51 -10.16 28.23
CA ALA A 59 -3.61 -10.32 26.78
C ALA A 59 -2.65 -11.40 26.25
N GLY A 60 -1.44 -11.50 26.84
CA GLY A 60 -0.41 -12.47 26.47
C GLY A 60 -0.85 -13.94 26.56
N ARG A 61 -1.87 -14.29 27.37
CA ARG A 61 -2.42 -15.67 27.42
C ARG A 61 -3.03 -16.11 26.08
N PHE A 62 -3.40 -15.16 25.23
CA PHE A 62 -4.04 -15.42 23.94
C PHE A 62 -3.07 -15.38 22.75
N ARG A 63 -1.75 -15.21 22.98
CA ARG A 63 -0.74 -15.09 21.90
C ARG A 63 -0.74 -16.24 20.90
N HIS A 64 -1.07 -17.45 21.35
CA HIS A 64 -1.09 -18.67 20.53
C HIS A 64 -2.44 -18.92 19.85
N ARG A 65 -3.45 -18.08 20.11
CA ARG A 65 -4.78 -18.18 19.53
C ARG A 65 -4.91 -17.31 18.28
N ARG A 66 -5.64 -17.83 17.30
CA ARG A 66 -5.98 -17.07 16.10
C ARG A 66 -7.21 -16.20 16.41
N CYS A 67 -6.96 -14.93 16.70
CA CYS A 67 -8.03 -13.97 17.01
C CYS A 67 -8.70 -13.48 15.72
N ARG A 68 -10.00 -13.13 15.77
CA ARG A 68 -10.77 -12.64 14.61
C ARG A 68 -10.79 -11.13 14.63
N VAL A 69 -10.09 -10.49 13.70
CA VAL A 69 -10.02 -9.02 13.65
C VAL A 69 -11.39 -8.46 13.29
N GLN A 70 -11.84 -7.51 14.12
CA GLN A 70 -13.09 -6.78 13.94
C GLN A 70 -12.83 -5.42 13.30
N ARG A 71 -11.70 -4.80 13.63
CA ARG A 71 -11.29 -3.50 13.10
C ARG A 71 -9.78 -3.40 13.00
N VAL A 72 -9.31 -2.73 11.95
CA VAL A 72 -7.91 -2.34 11.78
C VAL A 72 -7.85 -1.01 11.06
N THR A 73 -7.05 -0.09 11.57
CA THR A 73 -6.74 1.17 10.89
C THR A 73 -5.23 1.30 10.75
N LEU A 74 -4.77 1.36 9.51
CA LEU A 74 -3.37 1.59 9.18
C LEU A 74 -3.17 2.98 8.59
N GLU A 75 -2.03 3.57 8.90
CA GLU A 75 -1.50 4.76 8.25
C GLU A 75 -0.09 4.43 7.75
N LEU A 76 0.14 4.66 6.46
CA LEU A 76 1.42 4.44 5.81
C LEU A 76 1.92 5.78 5.30
N GLU A 77 3.12 6.16 5.70
CA GLU A 77 3.79 7.32 5.14
C GLU A 77 4.30 7.03 3.73
N ARG A 78 4.34 8.07 2.89
CA ARG A 78 4.80 8.01 1.51
C ARG A 78 6.18 7.34 1.40
N HIS A 79 7.09 7.68 2.30
CA HIS A 79 8.45 7.13 2.28
C HIS A 79 8.47 5.61 2.53
N ALA A 80 7.56 5.08 3.35
CA ALA A 80 7.45 3.64 3.61
C ALA A 80 6.87 2.91 2.39
N LEU A 81 5.85 3.47 1.74
CA LEU A 81 5.31 2.95 0.48
C LEU A 81 6.36 2.95 -0.63
N GLN A 82 7.11 4.05 -0.74
CA GLN A 82 8.22 4.20 -1.67
C GLN A 82 9.30 3.13 -1.43
N ALA A 83 9.72 2.92 -0.18
CA ALA A 83 10.70 1.89 0.18
C ALA A 83 10.19 0.48 -0.16
N TRP A 84 8.91 0.20 0.11
CA TRP A 84 8.26 -1.08 -0.22
C TRP A 84 8.25 -1.35 -1.73
N LEU A 85 7.95 -0.34 -2.55
CA LEU A 85 7.98 -0.42 -4.01
C LEU A 85 9.41 -0.64 -4.53
N VAL A 86 10.37 0.14 -4.05
CA VAL A 86 11.79 0.03 -4.43
C VAL A 86 12.31 -1.39 -4.15
N ALA A 87 12.03 -1.94 -2.97
CA ALA A 87 12.47 -3.28 -2.60
C ALA A 87 11.90 -4.38 -3.51
N ARG A 88 10.72 -4.16 -4.12
CA ARG A 88 10.07 -5.12 -5.00
C ARG A 88 10.41 -4.94 -6.47
N LEU A 89 10.70 -3.73 -6.91
CA LEU A 89 10.79 -3.41 -8.34
C LEU A 89 12.20 -3.13 -8.81
N ARG A 90 13.05 -2.50 -7.98
CA ARG A 90 14.41 -2.12 -8.39
C ARG A 90 15.25 -3.36 -8.74
N GLY A 91 15.98 -3.27 -9.84
CA GLY A 91 16.80 -4.33 -10.39
C GLY A 91 16.04 -5.39 -11.19
N ARG A 92 14.71 -5.42 -11.16
CA ARG A 92 13.91 -6.38 -11.93
C ARG A 92 13.80 -5.98 -13.40
N SER A 93 13.67 -6.97 -14.27
CA SER A 93 13.30 -6.74 -15.67
C SER A 93 11.79 -6.85 -15.84
N ILE A 94 11.15 -5.77 -16.29
CA ILE A 94 9.72 -5.64 -16.52
C ILE A 94 9.54 -5.37 -18.02
N ALA A 95 9.01 -6.34 -18.76
CA ALA A 95 8.80 -6.24 -20.22
C ALA A 95 10.04 -5.76 -21.02
N GLY A 96 11.26 -6.08 -20.55
CA GLY A 96 12.51 -5.65 -21.19
C GLY A 96 13.16 -4.42 -20.56
N LEU A 97 12.44 -3.68 -19.71
CA LEU A 97 13.00 -2.59 -18.91
C LEU A 97 13.61 -3.12 -17.61
N ARG A 98 14.93 -3.02 -17.45
CA ARG A 98 15.60 -3.21 -16.15
C ARG A 98 15.38 -1.95 -15.31
N VAL A 99 14.55 -2.07 -14.28
CA VAL A 99 14.17 -0.96 -13.41
C VAL A 99 15.36 -0.55 -12.54
N GLU A 100 15.73 0.72 -12.59
CA GLU A 100 16.82 1.31 -11.80
C GLU A 100 16.29 2.30 -10.77
N TRP A 101 15.20 2.99 -11.11
CA TRP A 101 14.50 3.96 -10.28
C TRP A 101 13.01 3.65 -10.25
N VAL A 102 12.40 3.95 -9.11
CA VAL A 102 10.98 3.77 -8.84
C VAL A 102 10.54 5.02 -8.11
N GLU A 103 9.36 5.53 -8.42
CA GLU A 103 8.81 6.69 -7.74
C GLU A 103 7.30 6.54 -7.59
N LEU A 104 6.80 6.88 -6.41
CA LEU A 104 5.40 6.99 -6.11
C LEU A 104 5.08 8.43 -5.73
N GLU A 105 4.09 8.98 -6.42
CA GLU A 105 3.42 10.21 -6.01
C GLU A 105 1.98 9.86 -5.61
N PRO A 106 1.64 9.86 -4.31
CA PRO A 106 0.32 9.44 -3.86
C PRO A 106 -0.83 10.34 -4.34
N SER A 107 -0.54 11.61 -4.66
CA SER A 107 -1.54 12.58 -5.10
C SER A 107 -0.94 13.51 -6.15
N ALA A 108 -1.02 13.10 -7.41
CA ALA A 108 -0.52 13.84 -8.56
C ALA A 108 -1.67 14.27 -9.50
N ARG A 109 -1.46 15.33 -10.26
CA ARG A 109 -2.37 15.74 -11.34
C ARG A 109 -1.64 15.67 -12.66
N ALA A 110 -2.17 14.93 -13.64
CA ALA A 110 -1.61 14.94 -14.99
C ALA A 110 -2.01 16.20 -15.77
N ASP A 111 -3.18 16.77 -15.48
CA ASP A 111 -3.65 18.07 -15.97
C ASP A 111 -4.21 18.88 -14.80
N ALA A 112 -4.15 20.22 -14.87
CA ALA A 112 -4.73 21.11 -13.86
C ALA A 112 -6.22 20.84 -13.60
N ARG A 113 -6.96 20.34 -14.59
CA ARG A 113 -8.38 19.99 -14.52
C ARG A 113 -8.65 18.58 -14.02
N ASP A 114 -7.64 17.71 -14.02
CA ASP A 114 -7.81 16.33 -13.58
C ASP A 114 -8.00 16.26 -12.06
N GLU A 115 -8.79 15.29 -11.63
CA GLU A 115 -8.82 14.89 -10.23
C GLU A 115 -7.44 14.34 -9.83
N PRO A 116 -7.01 14.57 -8.58
CA PRO A 116 -5.74 14.04 -8.11
C PRO A 116 -5.78 12.52 -8.12
N MET A 117 -4.74 11.86 -8.61
CA MET A 117 -4.65 10.41 -8.60
C MET A 117 -3.26 9.96 -8.16
N PRO A 118 -3.14 8.82 -7.47
CA PRO A 118 -1.85 8.21 -7.23
C PRO A 118 -1.17 7.86 -8.56
N TRP A 119 0.14 8.02 -8.61
CA TRP A 119 0.93 7.82 -9.82
C TRP A 119 2.24 7.10 -9.50
N ILE A 120 2.61 6.16 -10.37
CA ILE A 120 3.87 5.44 -10.27
C ILE A 120 4.74 5.67 -11.51
N MET A 121 6.02 5.91 -11.28
CA MET A 121 7.06 5.96 -12.30
C MET A 121 8.04 4.81 -12.12
N LEU A 122 8.45 4.22 -13.23
CA LEU A 122 9.62 3.37 -13.33
C LEU A 122 10.57 3.97 -14.34
N SER A 123 11.86 3.99 -14.07
CA SER A 123 12.85 4.28 -15.11
C SER A 123 14.06 3.35 -15.00
N GLY A 124 14.77 3.21 -16.10
CA GLY A 124 15.94 2.35 -16.19
C GLY A 124 16.34 2.09 -17.63
N ARG A 125 16.91 0.91 -17.88
CA ARG A 125 17.49 0.57 -19.19
C ARG A 125 16.76 -0.56 -19.88
N THR A 126 16.56 -0.43 -21.19
CA THR A 126 16.06 -1.49 -22.07
C THR A 126 17.11 -2.58 -22.28
N ARG A 127 16.77 -3.63 -23.03
CA ARG A 127 17.71 -4.71 -23.36
C ARG A 127 18.87 -4.24 -24.22
N GLY A 128 18.65 -3.30 -25.14
CA GLY A 128 19.71 -2.63 -25.92
C GLY A 128 20.46 -1.56 -25.15
N GLY A 129 20.17 -1.36 -23.86
CA GLY A 129 20.88 -0.41 -22.99
C GLY A 129 20.39 1.04 -23.08
N ALA A 130 19.42 1.33 -23.95
CA ALA A 130 18.78 2.63 -24.04
C ALA A 130 18.05 2.96 -22.74
N LEU A 131 18.05 4.23 -22.34
CA LEU A 131 17.23 4.66 -21.22
C LEU A 131 15.76 4.74 -21.64
N GLY A 132 14.88 4.46 -20.69
CA GLY A 132 13.45 4.65 -20.85
C GLY A 132 12.74 4.77 -19.52
N TRP A 133 11.54 5.31 -19.56
CA TRP A 133 10.68 5.44 -18.40
C TRP A 133 9.24 5.09 -18.74
N PHE A 134 8.55 4.60 -17.72
CA PHE A 134 7.17 4.21 -17.73
C PHE A 134 6.44 4.96 -16.62
N GLY A 135 5.33 5.61 -16.95
CA GLY A 135 4.44 6.26 -16.00
C GLY A 135 3.05 5.63 -16.04
N CYS A 136 2.37 5.63 -14.91
CA CYS A 136 1.00 5.13 -14.82
C CYS A 136 0.23 5.87 -13.72
N SER A 137 -0.93 6.46 -14.06
CA SER A 137 -1.89 6.87 -13.02
C SER A 137 -2.65 5.64 -12.51
N LEU A 138 -3.06 5.66 -11.25
CA LEU A 138 -3.59 4.48 -10.57
C LEU A 138 -5.02 4.73 -10.12
N ALA A 139 -5.96 3.99 -10.71
CA ALA A 139 -7.33 3.93 -10.22
C ALA A 139 -7.42 2.90 -9.08
N LEU A 140 -8.02 3.30 -7.96
CA LEU A 140 -8.12 2.46 -6.76
C LEU A 140 -9.57 2.10 -6.47
N ARG A 141 -9.80 0.82 -6.14
CA ARG A 141 -11.09 0.33 -5.64
C ARG A 141 -10.88 -0.66 -4.50
N GLY A 142 -11.92 -0.88 -3.71
CA GLY A 142 -11.94 -1.93 -2.68
C GLY A 142 -12.49 -3.22 -3.25
N ASP A 143 -11.96 -4.35 -2.78
CA ASP A 143 -12.55 -5.68 -2.99
C ASP A 143 -12.35 -6.53 -1.73
N GLY A 144 -13.40 -6.65 -0.91
CA GLY A 144 -13.27 -7.20 0.44
C GLY A 144 -12.22 -6.41 1.24
N ARG A 145 -11.21 -7.10 1.78
CA ARG A 145 -10.08 -6.46 2.47
C ARG A 145 -8.98 -5.93 1.55
N SER A 146 -9.02 -6.25 0.27
CA SER A 146 -7.97 -5.89 -0.67
C SER A 146 -8.20 -4.50 -1.25
N ILE A 147 -7.09 -3.79 -1.50
CA ILE A 147 -7.06 -2.66 -2.42
C ILE A 147 -6.76 -3.23 -3.79
N VAL A 148 -7.64 -2.94 -4.75
CA VAL A 148 -7.42 -3.28 -6.15
C VAL A 148 -6.94 -2.04 -6.89
N VAL A 149 -5.79 -2.18 -7.56
CA VAL A 149 -5.17 -1.13 -8.36
C VAL A 149 -5.35 -1.46 -9.83
N LEU A 150 -5.93 -0.53 -10.56
CA LEU A 150 -6.15 -0.58 -12.00
C LEU A 150 -5.28 0.48 -12.69
N PRO A 151 -4.81 0.22 -13.92
CA PRO A 151 -4.12 1.24 -14.68
C PRO A 151 -5.11 2.31 -15.11
N GLY A 152 -4.76 3.57 -14.91
CA GLY A 152 -5.39 4.70 -15.56
C GLY A 152 -4.71 4.98 -16.90
N ARG A 153 -4.18 6.19 -17.05
CA ARG A 153 -3.38 6.58 -18.22
C ARG A 153 -1.98 5.96 -18.11
N LEU A 154 -1.47 5.48 -19.25
CA LEU A 154 -0.18 4.81 -19.36
C LEU A 154 0.74 5.62 -20.28
N TRP A 155 2.00 5.79 -19.87
CA TRP A 155 3.02 6.48 -20.65
C TRP A 155 4.26 5.62 -20.77
N TRP A 156 4.85 5.61 -21.96
CA TRP A 156 6.17 5.03 -22.21
C TRP A 156 6.96 6.00 -23.07
N GLN A 157 8.21 6.25 -22.69
CA GLN A 157 9.20 6.93 -23.53
C GLN A 157 10.53 6.21 -23.38
N GLY A 158 11.18 5.91 -24.50
CA GLY A 158 12.48 5.27 -24.54
C GLY A 158 12.92 4.96 -25.96
N GLY A 159 14.21 4.66 -26.15
CA GLY A 159 14.79 4.42 -27.47
C GLY A 159 14.33 3.12 -28.16
N GLU A 160 13.68 2.21 -27.42
CA GLU A 160 13.07 1.00 -27.97
C GLU A 160 11.54 1.05 -27.79
N PRO A 161 10.75 0.61 -28.79
CA PRO A 161 9.31 0.54 -28.66
C PRO A 161 8.92 -0.61 -27.71
N ILE A 162 8.50 -0.26 -26.49
CA ILE A 162 7.90 -1.19 -25.54
C ILE A 162 6.43 -0.80 -25.37
N ALA A 163 5.52 -1.75 -25.54
CA ALA A 163 4.11 -1.50 -25.30
C ALA A 163 3.89 -1.16 -23.81
N ALA A 164 3.34 0.03 -23.53
CA ALA A 164 3.07 0.49 -22.17
C ALA A 164 2.21 -0.50 -21.37
N HIS A 165 1.28 -1.17 -22.05
CA HIS A 165 0.48 -2.24 -21.46
C HIS A 165 1.31 -3.46 -21.00
N ALA A 166 2.35 -3.83 -21.74
CA ALA A 166 3.24 -4.92 -21.33
C ALA A 166 4.04 -4.56 -20.06
N LEU A 167 4.44 -3.29 -19.93
CA LEU A 167 5.08 -2.75 -18.73
C LEU A 167 4.14 -2.80 -17.53
N TRP A 168 2.88 -2.38 -17.71
CA TRP A 168 1.84 -2.53 -16.68
C TRP A 168 1.65 -4.00 -16.25
N LEU A 169 1.48 -4.92 -17.20
CA LEU A 169 1.32 -6.35 -16.90
C LEU A 169 2.53 -6.94 -16.16
N GLY A 170 3.74 -6.47 -16.47
CA GLY A 170 4.96 -6.84 -15.76
C GLY A 170 5.03 -6.24 -14.35
N LEU A 171 4.66 -4.97 -14.18
CA LEU A 171 4.53 -4.31 -12.87
C LEU A 171 3.52 -5.04 -11.98
N ALA A 172 2.35 -5.34 -12.52
CA ALA A 172 1.31 -6.07 -11.82
C ALA A 172 1.77 -7.46 -11.36
N ARG A 173 2.54 -8.19 -12.18
CA ARG A 173 3.15 -9.48 -11.78
C ARG A 173 4.19 -9.32 -10.67
N ALA A 174 4.95 -8.22 -10.69
CA ALA A 174 5.98 -7.98 -9.71
C ALA A 174 5.41 -7.62 -8.33
N LEU A 175 4.30 -6.88 -8.30
CA LEU A 175 3.64 -6.43 -7.06
C LEU A 175 2.66 -7.45 -6.49
N ASP A 176 1.95 -8.20 -7.33
CA ASP A 176 1.07 -9.29 -6.93
C ASP A 176 1.54 -10.60 -7.59
N PRO A 177 2.44 -11.37 -6.95
CA PRO A 177 2.96 -12.60 -7.53
C PRO A 177 1.95 -13.76 -7.51
N ARG A 178 0.82 -13.64 -6.81
CA ARG A 178 -0.24 -14.68 -6.76
C ARG A 178 -1.26 -14.53 -7.89
N ARG A 179 -1.17 -13.43 -8.63
CA ARG A 179 -1.97 -13.09 -9.80
C ARG A 179 -1.86 -14.12 -10.93
N ARG A 180 -2.98 -14.31 -11.65
CA ARG A 180 -3.00 -14.98 -12.98
C ARG A 180 -2.38 -14.06 -14.04
N SER A 181 -1.64 -14.62 -14.99
CA SER A 181 -0.73 -13.88 -15.87
C SER A 181 -1.34 -12.74 -16.70
N ASP A 182 -2.66 -12.75 -16.94
CA ASP A 182 -3.41 -11.86 -17.82
C ASP A 182 -4.26 -10.79 -17.10
N ALA A 183 -4.49 -10.91 -15.79
CA ALA A 183 -5.41 -10.01 -15.09
C ALA A 183 -4.92 -8.54 -15.11
N LEU A 184 -5.71 -7.56 -15.50
CA LEU A 184 -5.23 -6.16 -15.54
C LEU A 184 -5.09 -5.49 -14.18
N GLU A 185 -5.54 -6.15 -13.12
CA GLU A 185 -5.59 -5.59 -11.78
C GLU A 185 -4.46 -6.12 -10.88
N ILE A 186 -4.01 -5.27 -9.96
CA ILE A 186 -3.11 -5.64 -8.86
C ILE A 186 -3.94 -5.73 -7.60
N ARG A 187 -3.91 -6.85 -6.89
CA ARG A 187 -4.59 -7.00 -5.61
C ARG A 187 -3.58 -6.89 -4.47
N LEU A 188 -3.72 -5.84 -3.67
CA LEU A 188 -2.89 -5.60 -2.49
C LEU A 188 -3.70 -5.89 -1.23
N ASP A 189 -3.06 -6.50 -0.24
CA ASP A 189 -3.63 -6.73 1.10
C ASP A 189 -2.73 -6.04 2.14
N PRO A 190 -2.83 -4.70 2.29
CA PRO A 190 -1.93 -3.94 3.15
C PRO A 190 -2.03 -4.37 4.62
N ALA A 191 -3.24 -4.75 5.07
CA ALA A 191 -3.46 -5.25 6.42
C ALA A 191 -2.64 -6.52 6.69
N MET A 192 -2.68 -7.49 5.78
CA MET A 192 -1.89 -8.72 5.92
C MET A 192 -0.39 -8.46 5.81
N GLU A 193 0.04 -7.65 4.84
CA GLU A 193 1.46 -7.31 4.65
C GLU A 193 2.04 -6.59 5.89
N ALA A 194 1.31 -5.63 6.46
CA ALA A 194 1.77 -4.84 7.60
C ALA A 194 1.75 -5.63 8.92
N LEU A 195 0.73 -6.46 9.16
CA LEU A 195 0.57 -7.14 10.45
C LEU A 195 1.39 -8.43 10.55
N ARG A 196 1.66 -9.12 9.43
CA ARG A 196 2.25 -10.46 9.45
C ARG A 196 3.60 -10.51 10.17
N VAL A 197 4.57 -9.69 9.75
CA VAL A 197 5.93 -9.75 10.29
C VAL A 197 5.99 -9.31 11.76
N PRO A 198 5.43 -8.16 12.16
CA PRO A 198 5.46 -7.72 13.55
C PRO A 198 4.78 -8.70 14.52
N PHE A 199 3.64 -9.30 14.13
CA PHE A 199 2.95 -10.26 14.99
C PHE A 199 3.78 -11.53 15.17
N VAL A 200 4.32 -12.08 14.08
CA VAL A 200 5.15 -13.29 14.15
C VAL A 200 6.41 -13.04 14.98
N GLN A 201 7.10 -11.90 14.78
CA GLN A 201 8.27 -11.53 15.56
C GLN A 201 7.96 -11.34 17.04
N ALA A 202 6.77 -10.85 17.38
CA ALA A 202 6.30 -10.72 18.75
C ALA A 202 5.77 -12.04 19.37
N GLY A 203 5.85 -13.16 18.65
CA GLY A 203 5.38 -14.47 19.12
C GLY A 203 3.86 -14.64 19.12
N TRP A 204 3.15 -13.81 18.35
CA TRP A 204 1.69 -13.90 18.17
C TRP A 204 1.34 -14.71 16.93
N LYS A 205 0.24 -15.46 17.02
CA LYS A 205 -0.37 -16.09 15.85
C LYS A 205 -0.97 -15.02 14.95
N ILE A 206 -0.75 -15.14 13.63
CA ILE A 206 -1.33 -14.22 12.64
C ILE A 206 -2.86 -14.22 12.79
N PRO A 207 -3.48 -13.05 12.98
CA PRO A 207 -4.91 -12.98 13.23
C PRO A 207 -5.71 -13.29 11.95
N ALA A 208 -6.95 -13.71 12.14
CA ALA A 208 -7.91 -13.96 11.07
C ALA A 208 -8.44 -12.62 10.54
N LEU A 209 -8.09 -12.28 9.29
CA LEU A 209 -8.50 -11.06 8.58
C LEU A 209 -9.60 -11.34 7.54
N GLU A 210 -10.11 -12.57 7.43
CA GLU A 210 -11.01 -13.00 6.35
C GLU A 210 -12.37 -12.25 6.36
N GLN A 211 -12.77 -11.72 7.51
CA GLN A 211 -14.04 -11.01 7.69
C GLN A 211 -13.93 -9.51 7.48
N LEU A 212 -12.72 -9.00 7.29
CA LEU A 212 -12.49 -7.57 7.11
C LEU A 212 -12.90 -7.13 5.72
N VAL A 213 -13.50 -5.94 5.65
CA VAL A 213 -13.78 -5.22 4.42
C VAL A 213 -13.18 -3.83 4.53
N LEU A 214 -12.51 -3.37 3.49
CA LEU A 214 -11.97 -2.02 3.40
C LEU A 214 -13.13 -1.02 3.37
N ARG A 215 -13.21 -0.17 4.38
CA ARG A 215 -14.27 0.83 4.56
C ARG A 215 -13.87 2.20 4.04
N THR A 216 -12.65 2.60 4.36
CA THR A 216 -12.16 3.93 4.05
C THR A 216 -10.75 3.81 3.52
N LEU A 217 -10.48 4.50 2.42
CA LEU A 217 -9.15 4.71 1.89
C LEU A 217 -8.96 6.20 1.66
N ALA A 218 -8.15 6.84 2.49
CA ALA A 218 -7.77 8.23 2.37
C ALA A 218 -6.32 8.34 1.89
N ILE A 219 -6.07 9.15 0.86
CA ILE A 219 -4.73 9.34 0.31
C ILE A 219 -4.46 10.83 0.17
N ASP A 220 -3.39 11.31 0.77
CA ASP A 220 -2.86 12.65 0.55
C ASP A 220 -1.41 12.56 0.07
N GLY A 221 -0.78 13.70 -0.23
CA GLY A 221 0.59 13.75 -0.75
C GLY A 221 1.68 13.14 0.16
N GLN A 222 1.38 12.86 1.44
CA GLN A 222 2.33 12.35 2.42
C GLN A 222 1.94 11.00 3.02
N ARG A 223 0.66 10.64 3.03
CA ARG A 223 0.15 9.48 3.77
C ARG A 223 -0.99 8.79 3.05
N VAL A 224 -1.06 7.48 3.28
CA VAL A 224 -2.20 6.64 2.93
C VAL A 224 -2.78 6.09 4.22
N ARG A 225 -4.04 6.40 4.49
CA ARG A 225 -4.79 5.86 5.63
C ARG A 225 -5.87 4.92 5.14
N ALA A 226 -5.88 3.71 5.66
CA ALA A 226 -6.84 2.69 5.31
C ALA A 226 -7.49 2.12 6.57
N GLN A 227 -8.82 2.03 6.56
CA GLN A 227 -9.60 1.45 7.64
C GLN A 227 -10.37 0.25 7.12
N TRP A 228 -10.31 -0.83 7.89
CA TRP A 228 -11.05 -2.05 7.68
C TRP A 228 -11.91 -2.36 8.89
N ASP A 229 -13.15 -2.79 8.64
CA ASP A 229 -14.07 -3.26 9.66
C ASP A 229 -14.71 -4.57 9.23
N ALA A 230 -15.18 -5.36 10.18
CA ALA A 230 -16.01 -6.53 9.89
C ALA A 230 -17.38 -6.12 9.30
N GLY A 231 -17.86 -6.89 8.31
CA GLY A 231 -19.22 -6.79 7.74
C GLY A 231 -19.30 -6.17 6.34
N GLU A 232 -20.52 -5.97 5.83
CA GLU A 232 -20.79 -5.52 4.46
C GLU A 232 -21.20 -4.03 4.40
N LEU A 233 -20.32 -3.17 3.89
CA LEU A 233 -20.55 -1.75 3.60
C LEU A 233 -19.64 -1.37 2.43
N ALA A 234 -20.08 -0.42 1.63
CA ALA A 234 -19.34 0.12 0.50
C ALA A 234 -18.07 0.89 0.94
N LEU A 235 -17.05 0.87 0.09
CA LEU A 235 -15.82 1.64 0.28
C LEU A 235 -16.07 3.14 0.03
N ALA A 236 -15.61 3.98 0.94
CA ALA A 236 -15.39 5.41 0.70
C ALA A 236 -13.91 5.66 0.37
N VAL A 237 -13.63 6.15 -0.83
CA VAL A 237 -12.28 6.64 -1.20
C VAL A 237 -12.28 8.16 -1.11
N ALA A 238 -11.33 8.72 -0.37
CA ALA A 238 -11.14 10.15 -0.23
C ALA A 238 -9.72 10.53 -0.65
N LEU A 239 -9.59 11.47 -1.58
CA LEU A 239 -8.29 11.98 -2.01
C LEU A 239 -8.12 13.39 -1.40
N GLY A 240 -7.09 13.53 -0.58
CA GLY A 240 -6.77 14.72 0.20
C GLY A 240 -5.99 15.77 -0.60
N SER A 241 -5.41 16.74 0.13
CA SER A 241 -4.68 17.86 -0.46
C SER A 241 -3.60 17.41 -1.44
N THR A 242 -3.61 18.02 -2.62
CA THR A 242 -2.68 17.75 -3.71
C THR A 242 -1.37 18.49 -3.55
N ILE A 243 -0.32 17.90 -4.11
CA ILE A 243 0.87 18.65 -4.49
C ILE A 243 0.61 19.10 -5.95
N ASP A 244 0.54 20.41 -6.18
CA ASP A 244 0.28 20.99 -7.51
C ASP A 244 1.54 20.86 -8.39
N HIS A 245 1.74 19.66 -8.93
CA HIS A 245 2.85 19.34 -9.84
C HIS A 245 2.40 18.26 -10.83
N ASP A 246 2.78 18.46 -12.09
CA ASP A 246 2.57 17.48 -13.15
C ASP A 246 3.72 16.45 -13.13
N PRO A 247 3.44 15.19 -12.75
CA PRO A 247 4.47 14.17 -12.63
C PRO A 247 5.10 13.83 -13.99
N VAL A 248 4.39 14.04 -15.10
CA VAL A 248 4.89 13.80 -16.46
C VAL A 248 5.91 14.87 -16.83
N VAL A 249 5.61 16.14 -16.55
CA VAL A 249 6.56 17.24 -16.79
C VAL A 249 7.81 17.09 -15.91
N GLU A 250 7.67 16.69 -14.65
CA GLU A 250 8.83 16.45 -13.77
C GLU A 250 9.65 15.23 -14.22
N ALA A 251 8.99 14.14 -14.63
CA ALA A 251 9.66 12.98 -15.23
C ALA A 251 10.46 13.40 -16.47
N ALA A 252 9.83 14.15 -17.37
CA ALA A 252 10.46 14.71 -18.55
C ALA A 252 11.71 15.50 -18.18
N ARG A 253 11.56 16.47 -17.28
CA ARG A 253 12.64 17.36 -16.84
C ARG A 253 13.83 16.59 -16.27
N ARG A 254 13.58 15.52 -15.52
CA ARG A 254 14.64 14.65 -15.00
C ARG A 254 15.36 13.89 -16.10
N VAL A 255 14.65 13.38 -17.10
CA VAL A 255 15.28 12.79 -18.29
C VAL A 255 16.11 13.85 -19.03
N ARG A 256 15.64 15.10 -19.14
CA ARG A 256 16.43 16.22 -19.70
C ARG A 256 17.73 16.42 -18.95
N ALA A 257 17.67 16.49 -17.62
CA ALA A 257 18.83 16.73 -16.77
C ALA A 257 19.91 15.62 -16.86
N THR A 258 19.53 14.41 -17.31
CA THR A 258 20.48 13.32 -17.56
C THR A 258 21.16 13.38 -18.94
N GLY A 259 20.89 14.40 -19.77
CA GLY A 259 21.64 14.68 -21.00
C GLY A 259 21.16 13.95 -22.25
N HIS A 260 19.85 13.69 -22.38
CA HIS A 260 19.26 13.02 -23.54
C HIS A 260 18.25 13.91 -24.27
N ASP A 261 18.76 14.79 -25.14
CA ASP A 261 17.97 15.84 -25.79
C ASP A 261 16.92 15.34 -26.81
N GLN A 262 17.12 14.20 -27.48
CA GLN A 262 16.17 13.71 -28.50
C GLN A 262 14.83 13.21 -27.94
N ALA A 263 14.78 12.73 -26.69
CA ALA A 263 13.53 12.25 -26.09
C ALA A 263 12.58 13.39 -25.67
N ILE A 264 13.03 14.64 -25.79
CA ILE A 264 12.39 15.84 -25.24
C ILE A 264 11.37 16.44 -26.20
N ASP A 265 11.71 16.47 -27.49
CA ASP A 265 10.89 17.08 -28.53
C ASP A 265 9.64 16.25 -28.80
N GLU A 266 9.76 14.92 -28.77
CA GLU A 266 8.64 13.99 -28.93
C GLU A 266 7.64 14.07 -27.76
N LEU A 267 8.12 14.24 -26.52
CA LEU A 267 7.26 14.34 -25.35
C LEU A 267 6.50 15.68 -25.31
N SER A 268 7.17 16.77 -25.69
CA SER A 268 6.52 18.09 -25.77
C SER A 268 5.45 18.10 -26.86
N ALA A 269 5.67 17.38 -27.97
CA ALA A 269 4.67 17.18 -29.02
C ALA A 269 3.51 16.28 -28.56
N ALA A 270 3.77 15.22 -27.79
CA ALA A 270 2.73 14.33 -27.26
C ALA A 270 1.85 15.01 -26.21
N LEU A 271 2.44 15.85 -25.35
CA LEU A 271 1.69 16.65 -24.37
C LEU A 271 0.90 17.79 -25.01
N ALA A 272 1.33 18.31 -26.16
CA ALA A 272 0.60 19.34 -26.90
C ALA A 272 -0.53 18.78 -27.79
N GLY A 273 -0.55 17.46 -28.02
CA GLY A 273 -1.50 16.78 -28.90
C GLY A 273 -2.54 15.91 -28.20
N ALA A 274 -2.51 15.82 -26.86
CA ALA A 274 -3.48 15.09 -26.01
C ALA A 274 -4.38 16.07 -25.25
#